data_AF-A0A538KXN3-F1
#
_entry.id   AF-A0A538KXN3-F1
#
_cell.length_a   1.000
_cell.length_b   1.000
_cell.length_c   1.000
_cell.angle_alpha   90.00
_cell.angle_beta   90.00
_cell.angle_gamma   90.00
#
_symmetry.space_group_name_H-M   'P 1'
#
loop_
_entity.id
_entity.type
_entity.pdbx_description
1 polymer ?
#
loop_
_entity_poly.entity_id
_entity_poly.type
_entity_poly.pdbx_seq_one_letter_code
_entity_poly.pdbx_strand_id
1 'polypeptide(L)'
;MTLFALLLALVVVDLQGSYNGASNGVGEEGNSLNKIEQDADAFPNAPKASVEKAVADYIVEVREHEFPALRAGREDGMAEQKLLRISTALRGYTPETQTQITFYDSAVAQVNDLVTQRHSRVMAAESSVPGALVALLLVLAVVSIGTSLFLKTHHPGLDLILIVSLATALILEYPFSGSVAVSSEPLVHGPLGQLVQQYR
;
A
#
# COMPACT_ATOMS: atom_id res chain seq x y z
N MET A 1 -0.74 -20.92 27.98
CA MET A 1 -0.78 -21.45 26.61
C MET A 1 -2.02 -21.01 25.83
N THR A 2 -3.24 -21.28 26.32
CA THR A 2 -4.50 -20.93 25.60
C THR A 2 -4.69 -19.43 25.36
N LEU A 3 -4.44 -18.59 26.37
CA LEU A 3 -4.59 -17.13 26.22
C LEU A 3 -3.58 -16.53 25.23
N PHE A 4 -2.33 -17.02 25.24
CA PHE A 4 -1.31 -16.62 24.27
C PHE A 4 -1.72 -17.01 22.84
N ALA A 5 -2.17 -18.26 22.65
CA ALA A 5 -2.62 -18.73 21.35
C ALA A 5 -3.81 -17.92 20.81
N LEU A 6 -4.76 -17.56 21.67
CA LEU A 6 -5.93 -16.75 21.30
C LEU A 6 -5.54 -15.31 20.94
N LEU A 7 -4.69 -14.67 21.75
CA LEU A 7 -4.22 -13.32 21.47
C LEU A 7 -3.34 -13.26 20.21
N LEU A 8 -2.47 -14.25 20.03
CA LEU A 8 -1.66 -14.37 18.82
C LEU A 8 -2.54 -14.57 17.59
N ALA A 9 -3.59 -15.41 17.66
CA ALA A 9 -4.54 -15.55 16.56
C ALA A 9 -5.26 -14.23 16.23
N LEU A 10 -5.68 -13.46 17.24
CA LEU A 10 -6.32 -12.15 17.02
C LEU A 10 -5.38 -11.16 16.33
N VAL A 11 -4.12 -11.07 16.80
CA VAL A 11 -3.11 -10.19 16.20
C VAL A 11 -2.81 -10.62 14.76
N VAL A 12 -2.66 -11.92 14.49
CA VAL A 12 -2.42 -12.41 13.13
C VAL A 12 -3.57 -12.06 12.17
N VAL A 13 -4.83 -12.17 12.62
CA VAL A 13 -6.00 -11.79 11.80
C VAL A 13 -6.02 -10.30 11.50
N ASP A 14 -5.72 -9.46 12.50
CA ASP A 14 -5.62 -8.00 12.33
C ASP A 14 -4.52 -7.61 11.35
N LEU A 15 -3.33 -8.20 11.51
CA LEU A 15 -2.18 -8.02 10.61
C LEU A 15 -2.49 -8.44 9.18
N GLN A 16 -3.14 -9.59 9.00
CA GLN A 16 -3.56 -10.06 7.67
C GLN A 16 -4.56 -9.09 7.04
N GLY A 17 -5.50 -8.56 7.82
CA GLY A 17 -6.47 -7.56 7.36
C GLY A 17 -5.79 -6.28 6.88
N SER A 18 -4.86 -5.75 7.68
CA SER A 18 -4.04 -4.58 7.34
C SER A 18 -3.22 -4.81 6.06
N TYR A 19 -2.51 -5.95 5.97
CA TYR A 19 -1.74 -6.32 4.79
C TYR A 19 -2.61 -6.41 3.52
N ASN A 20 -3.75 -7.12 3.60
CA ASN A 20 -4.66 -7.25 2.47
C ASN A 20 -5.24 -5.89 2.04
N GLY A 21 -5.60 -5.04 3.00
CA GLY A 21 -6.07 -3.68 2.72
C GLY A 21 -5.03 -2.84 1.99
N ALA A 22 -3.79 -2.85 2.47
CA ALA A 22 -2.67 -2.16 1.85
C ALA A 22 -2.37 -2.69 0.43
N SER A 23 -2.33 -4.01 0.25
CA SER A 23 -2.10 -4.64 -1.05
C SER A 23 -3.22 -4.33 -2.06
N ASN A 24 -4.48 -4.38 -1.62
CA ASN A 24 -5.62 -4.06 -2.48
C ASN A 24 -5.60 -2.59 -2.88
N GLY A 25 -5.30 -1.68 -1.95
CA GLY A 25 -5.22 -0.25 -2.23
C GLY A 25 -4.18 0.09 -3.32
N VAL A 26 -3.01 -0.55 -3.29
CA VAL A 26 -1.99 -0.38 -4.35
C VAL A 26 -2.48 -0.89 -5.71
N GLY A 27 -3.18 -2.03 -5.72
CA GLY A 27 -3.75 -2.58 -6.95
C GLY A 27 -4.88 -1.71 -7.52
N GLU A 28 -5.75 -1.19 -6.67
CA GLU A 28 -6.82 -0.27 -7.05
C GLU A 28 -6.25 1.04 -7.60
N GLU A 29 -5.18 1.56 -7.00
CA GLU A 29 -4.49 2.74 -7.50
C GLU A 29 -3.90 2.55 -8.90
N GLY A 30 -3.24 1.40 -9.14
CA GLY A 30 -2.78 1.04 -10.47
C GLY A 30 -3.92 0.93 -11.49
N ASN A 31 -5.07 0.39 -11.07
CA ASN A 31 -6.26 0.31 -11.93
C ASN A 31 -6.83 1.69 -12.27
N SER A 32 -6.91 2.61 -11.31
CA SER A 32 -7.39 3.98 -11.56
C SER A 32 -6.43 4.74 -12.48
N LEU A 33 -5.10 4.60 -12.31
CA LEU A 33 -4.12 5.18 -13.24
C LEU A 33 -4.26 4.64 -14.67
N ASN A 34 -4.45 3.32 -14.82
CA ASN A 34 -4.65 2.69 -16.13
C ASN A 34 -5.94 3.18 -16.80
N LYS A 35 -7.02 3.35 -16.04
CA LYS A 35 -8.27 3.92 -16.58
C LYS A 35 -8.12 5.38 -16.98
N ILE A 36 -7.39 6.19 -16.21
CA ILE A 36 -7.09 7.59 -16.56
C ILE A 36 -6.35 7.66 -17.91
N GLU A 37 -5.37 6.77 -18.11
CA GLU A 37 -4.62 6.69 -19.36
C GLU A 37 -5.50 6.26 -20.54
N GLN A 38 -6.32 5.21 -20.36
CA GLN A 38 -7.27 4.76 -21.38
C GLN A 38 -8.34 5.83 -21.72
N ASP A 39 -8.84 6.56 -20.73
CA ASP A 39 -9.79 7.64 -20.95
C ASP A 39 -9.14 8.82 -21.70
N ALA A 40 -7.83 9.04 -21.48
CA ALA A 40 -7.07 10.07 -22.17
C ALA A 40 -6.87 9.78 -23.67
N ASP A 41 -7.06 8.54 -24.14
CA ASP A 41 -7.03 8.20 -25.57
C ASP A 41 -8.10 8.92 -26.39
N ALA A 42 -9.21 9.32 -25.75
CA ALA A 42 -10.26 10.08 -26.40
C ALA A 42 -9.91 11.58 -26.56
N PHE A 43 -8.83 12.05 -25.93
CA PHE A 43 -8.43 13.45 -25.96
C PHE A 43 -7.54 13.78 -27.15
N PRO A 44 -7.46 15.06 -27.56
CA PRO A 44 -6.47 15.51 -28.53
C PRO A 44 -5.04 15.27 -28.02
N ASN A 45 -4.09 15.17 -28.95
CA ASN A 45 -2.69 14.81 -28.65
C ASN A 45 -2.04 15.64 -27.53
N ALA A 46 -2.28 16.96 -27.48
CA ALA A 46 -1.65 17.82 -26.48
C ALA A 46 -2.19 17.58 -25.05
N PRO A 47 -3.51 17.63 -24.79
CA PRO A 47 -4.09 17.20 -23.52
C PRO A 47 -3.74 15.76 -23.12
N LYS A 48 -3.82 14.81 -24.06
CA LYS A 48 -3.45 13.41 -23.83
C LYS A 48 -2.02 13.29 -23.31
N ALA A 49 -1.05 13.86 -24.01
CA ALA A 49 0.36 13.83 -23.60
C ALA A 49 0.60 14.52 -22.24
N SER A 50 -0.17 15.57 -21.92
CA SER A 50 -0.08 16.23 -20.61
C SER A 50 -0.55 15.33 -19.46
N VAL A 51 -1.64 14.57 -19.67
CA VAL A 51 -2.16 13.63 -18.68
C VAL A 51 -1.22 12.43 -18.53
N GLU A 52 -0.83 11.81 -19.65
CA GLU A 52 0.12 10.70 -19.69
C GLU A 52 1.42 11.02 -18.96
N LYS A 53 2.01 12.20 -19.23
CA LYS A 53 3.22 12.64 -18.55
C LYS A 53 3.01 12.82 -17.05
N ALA A 54 1.88 13.41 -16.63
CA ALA A 54 1.58 13.60 -15.22
C ALA A 54 1.40 12.25 -14.48
N VAL A 55 0.77 11.27 -15.14
CA VAL A 55 0.62 9.90 -14.64
C VAL A 55 1.98 9.22 -14.52
N ALA A 56 2.84 9.31 -15.55
CA ALA A 56 4.19 8.74 -15.52
C ALA A 56 5.05 9.35 -14.40
N ASP A 57 5.04 10.68 -14.26
CA ASP A 57 5.72 11.41 -13.19
C ASP A 57 5.28 10.95 -11.80
N TYR A 58 3.98 10.71 -11.62
CA TYR A 58 3.43 10.21 -10.36
C TYR A 58 3.89 8.78 -10.06
N ILE A 59 3.81 7.87 -11.04
CA ILE A 59 4.25 6.48 -10.87
C ILE A 59 5.74 6.41 -10.49
N VAL A 60 6.57 7.23 -11.13
CA VAL A 60 8.00 7.31 -10.82
C VAL A 60 8.22 7.79 -9.38
N GLU A 61 7.56 8.87 -8.97
CA GLU A 61 7.67 9.41 -7.60
C GLU A 61 7.24 8.40 -6.54
N VAL A 62 6.08 7.77 -6.74
CA VAL A 62 5.53 6.78 -5.82
C VAL A 62 6.49 5.60 -5.66
N ARG A 63 7.02 5.09 -6.77
CA ARG A 63 7.92 3.93 -6.77
C ARG A 63 9.28 4.25 -6.16
N GLU A 64 9.86 5.38 -6.54
CA GLU A 64 11.26 5.70 -6.24
C GLU A 64 11.43 6.42 -4.88
N HIS A 65 10.39 7.12 -4.38
CA HIS A 65 10.47 7.89 -3.14
C HIS A 65 9.38 7.54 -2.12
N GLU A 66 8.10 7.48 -2.52
CA GLU A 66 7.00 7.27 -1.56
C GLU A 66 7.06 5.88 -0.92
N PHE A 67 7.19 4.80 -1.71
CA PHE A 67 7.28 3.44 -1.15
C PHE A 67 8.45 3.30 -0.16
N PRO A 68 9.68 3.77 -0.46
CA PRO A 68 10.76 3.88 0.52
C PRO A 68 10.41 4.68 1.78
N ALA A 69 9.72 5.82 1.65
CA ALA A 69 9.29 6.64 2.78
C ALA A 69 8.25 5.92 3.66
N LEU A 70 7.28 5.22 3.05
CA LEU A 70 6.28 4.42 3.74
C LEU A 70 6.92 3.28 4.56
N ARG A 71 8.04 2.69 4.10
CA ARG A 71 8.80 1.71 4.90
C ARG A 71 9.36 2.31 6.19
N ALA A 72 9.60 3.62 6.21
CA ALA A 72 10.09 4.35 7.37
C ALA A 72 8.94 4.97 8.20
N GLY A 73 7.68 4.64 7.89
CA GLY A 73 6.49 5.20 8.55
C GLY A 73 6.31 6.69 8.28
N ARG A 74 6.72 7.17 7.09
CA ARG A 74 6.60 8.58 6.69
C ARG A 74 5.84 8.69 5.38
N GLU A 75 5.07 9.76 5.26
CA GLU A 75 4.49 10.18 3.99
C GLU A 75 5.52 10.90 3.10
N ASP A 76 5.26 10.90 1.80
CA ASP A 76 5.99 11.70 0.82
C ASP A 76 5.07 12.79 0.23
N GLY A 77 5.34 14.05 0.60
CA GLY A 77 4.60 15.19 0.08
C GLY A 77 4.83 15.46 -1.42
N MET A 78 5.92 14.95 -2.02
CA MET A 78 6.14 15.08 -3.46
C MET A 78 5.16 14.22 -4.25
N ALA A 79 4.89 12.99 -3.81
CA ALA A 79 3.90 12.13 -4.43
C ALA A 79 2.50 12.78 -4.46
N GLU A 80 2.10 13.48 -3.40
CA GLU A 80 0.85 14.26 -3.39
C GLU A 80 0.87 15.38 -4.44
N GLN A 81 1.97 16.14 -4.53
CA GLN A 81 2.11 17.18 -5.55
C GLN A 81 2.05 16.62 -6.96
N LYS A 82 2.65 15.45 -7.21
CA LYS A 82 2.59 14.77 -8.51
C LYS A 82 1.17 14.31 -8.84
N LEU A 83 0.43 13.79 -7.86
CA LEU A 83 -0.98 13.45 -8.02
C LEU A 83 -1.80 14.68 -8.43
N LEU A 84 -1.60 15.81 -7.74
CA LEU A 84 -2.29 17.06 -8.07
C LEU A 84 -1.99 17.56 -9.49
N ARG A 85 -0.81 17.24 -10.06
CA ARG A 85 -0.51 17.55 -11.47
C ARG A 85 -1.40 16.78 -12.45
N ILE A 86 -1.81 15.56 -12.14
CA ILE A 86 -2.78 14.80 -12.94
C ILE A 86 -4.11 15.56 -12.99
N SER A 87 -4.61 15.98 -11.82
CA SER A 87 -5.84 16.77 -11.74
C SER A 87 -5.73 18.12 -12.47
N THR A 88 -4.55 18.74 -12.44
CA THR A 88 -4.27 20.01 -13.12
C THR A 88 -4.23 19.83 -14.64
N ALA A 89 -3.65 18.73 -15.13
CA ALA A 89 -3.62 18.40 -16.55
C ALA A 89 -5.04 18.21 -17.12
N LEU A 90 -5.92 17.53 -16.38
CA LEU A 90 -7.33 17.41 -16.76
C LEU A 90 -8.03 18.77 -16.78
N ARG A 91 -7.92 19.57 -15.70
CA ARG A 91 -8.56 20.90 -15.63
C ARG A 91 -8.10 21.87 -16.72
N GLY A 92 -6.90 21.68 -17.26
CA GLY A 92 -6.36 22.48 -18.37
C GLY A 92 -6.99 22.16 -19.74
N TYR A 93 -7.78 21.10 -19.84
CA TYR A 93 -8.44 20.65 -21.06
C TYR A 93 -9.94 20.93 -21.01
N THR A 94 -10.47 21.49 -22.10
CA THR A 94 -11.92 21.69 -22.29
C THR A 94 -12.40 20.75 -23.39
N PRO A 95 -13.19 19.71 -23.08
CA PRO A 95 -13.70 18.79 -24.09
C PRO A 95 -14.76 19.47 -24.99
N GLU A 96 -14.71 19.21 -26.29
CA GLU A 96 -15.59 19.84 -27.29
C GLU A 96 -16.67 18.88 -27.83
N THR A 97 -16.36 17.59 -27.89
CA THR A 97 -17.29 16.57 -28.42
C THR A 97 -17.96 15.78 -27.29
N GLN A 98 -19.15 15.24 -27.56
CA GLN A 98 -19.87 14.41 -26.56
C GLN A 98 -19.03 13.22 -26.11
N THR A 99 -18.27 12.60 -27.01
CA THR A 99 -17.34 11.51 -26.69
C THR A 99 -16.27 12.00 -25.72
N GLN A 100 -15.61 13.12 -26.01
CA GLN A 100 -14.58 13.69 -25.13
C GLN A 100 -15.13 14.04 -23.75
N ILE A 101 -16.36 14.56 -23.66
CA ILE A 101 -17.00 14.89 -22.37
C ILE A 101 -17.18 13.61 -21.53
N THR A 102 -17.72 12.54 -22.12
CA THR A 102 -17.93 11.27 -21.41
C THR A 102 -16.63 10.69 -20.85
N PHE A 103 -15.56 10.66 -21.66
CA PHE A 103 -14.25 10.16 -21.20
C PHE A 103 -13.58 11.11 -20.22
N TYR A 104 -13.77 12.42 -20.37
CA TYR A 104 -13.28 13.42 -19.42
C TYR A 104 -13.90 13.25 -18.03
N ASP A 105 -15.22 13.09 -17.96
CA ASP A 105 -15.94 12.87 -16.70
C ASP A 105 -15.50 11.57 -16.02
N SER A 106 -15.29 10.51 -16.81
CA SER A 106 -14.71 9.24 -16.32
C SER A 106 -13.31 9.45 -15.75
N ALA A 107 -12.40 10.13 -16.47
CA ALA A 107 -11.05 10.39 -16.01
C ALA A 107 -11.03 11.22 -14.71
N VAL A 108 -11.89 12.24 -14.59
CA VAL A 108 -12.02 13.03 -13.36
C VAL A 108 -12.52 12.18 -12.19
N ALA A 109 -13.47 11.28 -12.41
CA ALA A 109 -13.93 10.35 -11.38
C ALA A 109 -12.79 9.43 -10.92
N GLN A 110 -12.00 8.88 -11.86
CA GLN A 110 -10.86 8.04 -11.53
C GLN A 110 -9.76 8.77 -10.75
N VAL A 111 -9.55 10.07 -10.99
CA VAL A 111 -8.62 10.87 -10.17
C VAL A 111 -9.11 11.01 -8.73
N ASN A 112 -10.42 11.12 -8.49
CA ASN A 112 -10.95 11.18 -7.13
C ASN A 112 -10.80 9.83 -6.40
N ASP A 113 -11.00 8.72 -7.11
CA ASP A 113 -10.76 7.38 -6.59
C ASP A 113 -9.27 7.20 -6.26
N LEU A 114 -8.38 7.68 -7.14
CA LEU A 114 -6.93 7.66 -6.95
C LEU A 114 -6.48 8.38 -5.66
N VAL A 115 -7.04 9.57 -5.38
CA VAL A 115 -6.77 10.31 -4.13
C VAL A 115 -7.15 9.47 -2.92
N THR A 116 -8.33 8.84 -2.97
CA THR A 116 -8.87 8.04 -1.86
C THR A 116 -8.01 6.79 -1.62
N GLN A 117 -7.61 6.11 -2.70
CA GLN A 117 -6.75 4.92 -2.67
C GLN A 117 -5.36 5.26 -2.10
N ARG A 118 -4.74 6.36 -2.56
CA ARG A 118 -3.46 6.84 -2.00
C ARG A 118 -3.58 7.15 -0.52
N HIS A 119 -4.60 7.90 -0.13
CA HIS A 119 -4.80 8.27 1.27
C HIS A 119 -4.97 7.02 2.15
N SER A 120 -5.75 6.04 1.70
CA SER A 120 -5.89 4.74 2.37
C SER A 120 -4.54 4.03 2.53
N ARG A 121 -3.69 4.02 1.49
CA ARG A 121 -2.34 3.46 1.55
C ARG A 121 -1.46 4.17 2.58
N VAL A 122 -1.40 5.50 2.56
CA VAL A 122 -0.58 6.28 3.50
C VAL A 122 -1.04 6.03 4.93
N MET A 123 -2.35 6.06 5.18
CA MET A 123 -2.93 5.73 6.48
C MET A 123 -2.58 4.31 6.94
N ALA A 124 -2.56 3.33 6.02
CA ALA A 124 -2.18 1.95 6.33
C ALA A 124 -0.69 1.80 6.69
N ALA A 125 0.17 2.69 6.19
CA ALA A 125 1.58 2.72 6.56
C ALA A 125 1.82 3.37 7.94
N GLU A 126 0.94 4.29 8.35
CA GLU A 126 0.96 4.91 9.68
C GLU A 126 0.27 4.04 10.74
N SER A 127 -0.68 3.19 10.35
CA SER A 127 -1.39 2.31 11.26
C SER A 127 -0.50 1.13 11.69
N SER A 128 0.16 1.27 12.84
CA SER A 128 0.80 0.15 13.55
C SER A 128 -0.20 -0.60 14.43
N VAL A 129 0.03 -1.89 14.66
CA VAL A 129 -0.64 -2.61 15.76
C VAL A 129 -0.46 -1.81 17.06
N PRO A 130 -1.52 -1.59 17.86
CA PRO A 130 -1.38 -0.87 19.13
C PRO A 130 -0.24 -1.45 19.96
N GLY A 131 0.77 -0.64 20.30
CA GLY A 131 1.98 -1.13 21.00
C GLY A 131 1.69 -1.86 22.32
N ALA A 132 0.53 -1.60 22.93
CA ALA A 132 0.02 -2.34 24.08
C ALA A 132 -0.22 -3.84 23.79
N LEU A 133 -0.70 -4.21 22.59
CA LEU A 133 -0.92 -5.60 22.18
C LEU A 133 0.41 -6.33 21.95
N VAL A 134 1.39 -5.66 21.36
CA VAL A 134 2.75 -6.21 21.17
C VAL A 134 3.44 -6.39 22.52
N ALA A 135 3.36 -5.40 23.40
CA ALA A 135 3.87 -5.52 24.76
C ALA A 135 3.22 -6.69 25.52
N LEU A 136 1.90 -6.87 25.37
CA LEU A 136 1.18 -7.99 25.95
C LEU A 136 1.64 -9.34 25.38
N LEU A 137 1.84 -9.45 24.06
CA LEU A 137 2.39 -10.64 23.43
C LEU A 137 3.80 -10.97 23.94
N LEU A 138 4.67 -9.97 24.06
CA LEU A 138 6.01 -10.13 24.62
C LEU A 138 5.97 -10.62 26.07
N VAL A 139 5.12 -10.01 26.91
CA VAL A 139 4.94 -10.44 28.31
C VAL A 139 4.47 -11.89 28.37
N LEU A 140 3.49 -12.27 27.55
CA LEU A 140 2.97 -13.64 27.53
C LEU A 140 3.99 -14.64 26.98
N ALA A 141 4.83 -14.25 26.02
CA ALA A 141 5.93 -15.06 25.52
C ALA A 141 7.00 -15.29 26.61
N VAL A 142 7.41 -14.23 27.33
CA VAL A 142 8.37 -14.33 28.44
C VAL A 142 7.83 -15.20 29.56
N VAL A 143 6.56 -15.01 29.97
CA VAL A 143 5.91 -15.85 30.98
C VAL A 143 5.86 -17.30 30.53
N SER A 144 5.52 -17.55 29.27
CA SER A 144 5.47 -18.88 28.67
C SER A 144 6.82 -19.60 28.72
N ILE A 145 7.88 -18.96 28.22
CA ILE A 145 9.25 -19.50 28.25
C ILE A 145 9.72 -19.69 29.68
N GLY A 146 9.46 -18.72 30.56
CA GLY A 146 9.77 -18.82 31.99
C GLY A 146 9.13 -20.05 32.62
N THR A 147 7.84 -20.28 32.41
CA THR A 147 7.16 -21.48 32.92
C THR A 147 7.73 -22.77 32.35
N SER A 148 8.10 -22.82 31.06
CA SER A 148 8.73 -23.99 30.40
C SER A 148 10.11 -24.32 31.00
N LEU A 149 10.88 -23.30 31.39
CA LEU A 149 12.21 -23.49 32.00
C LEU A 149 12.12 -23.87 33.49
N PHE A 150 11.17 -23.31 34.24
CA PHE A 150 11.00 -23.60 35.66
C PHE A 150 10.30 -24.95 35.94
N LEU A 151 9.43 -25.40 35.04
CA LEU A 151 8.83 -26.74 35.09
C LEU A 151 9.76 -27.72 34.38
N LYS A 152 10.15 -28.84 35.01
CA LYS A 152 11.00 -29.91 34.42
C LYS A 152 10.35 -30.66 33.22
N THR A 153 9.35 -30.08 32.57
CA THR A 153 8.72 -30.52 31.32
C THR A 153 9.27 -29.68 30.17
N HIS A 154 10.57 -29.75 29.95
CA HIS A 154 11.24 -29.01 28.89
C HIS A 154 10.96 -29.70 27.55
N HIS A 155 10.05 -29.12 26.76
CA HIS A 155 9.74 -29.57 25.41
C HIS A 155 10.25 -28.52 24.40
N PRO A 156 11.49 -28.64 23.91
CA PRO A 156 12.12 -27.61 23.07
C PRO A 156 11.35 -27.33 21.78
N GLY A 157 10.52 -28.26 21.30
CA GLY A 157 9.65 -28.05 20.14
C GLY A 157 8.55 -27.01 20.38
N LEU A 158 7.99 -26.92 21.59
CA LEU A 158 6.95 -25.92 21.91
C LEU A 158 7.55 -24.51 21.99
N ASP A 159 8.73 -24.37 22.58
CA ASP A 159 9.43 -23.09 22.68
C ASP A 159 9.84 -22.58 21.28
N LEU A 160 10.28 -23.48 20.39
CA LEU A 160 10.58 -23.14 19.00
C LEU A 160 9.33 -22.62 18.26
N ILE A 161 8.19 -23.29 18.40
CA ILE A 161 6.93 -22.85 17.77
C ILE A 161 6.52 -21.46 18.27
N LEU A 162 6.66 -21.18 19.58
CA LEU A 162 6.36 -19.87 20.15
C LEU A 162 7.25 -18.77 19.58
N ILE A 163 8.57 -19.01 19.52
CA ILE A 163 9.54 -18.05 18.98
C ILE A 163 9.26 -17.77 17.50
N VAL A 164 9.00 -18.80 16.70
CA VAL A 164 8.69 -18.66 15.27
C VAL A 164 7.38 -17.91 15.05
N SER A 165 6.35 -18.19 15.87
CA SER A 165 5.05 -17.51 15.78
C SER A 165 5.16 -16.03 16.13
N LEU A 166 5.90 -15.70 17.19
CA LEU A 166 6.16 -14.32 17.60
C LEU A 166 6.99 -13.56 16.55
N ALA A 167 8.04 -14.18 16.02
CA ALA A 167 8.85 -13.59 14.97
C ALA A 167 8.02 -13.30 13.71
N THR A 168 7.15 -14.23 13.32
CA THR A 168 6.23 -14.03 12.18
C THR A 168 5.29 -12.85 12.40
N ALA A 169 4.70 -12.73 13.59
CA ALA A 169 3.80 -11.62 13.92
C ALA A 169 4.52 -10.26 13.86
N LEU A 170 5.75 -10.18 14.38
CA LEU A 170 6.56 -8.95 14.33
C LEU A 170 6.99 -8.57 12.91
N ILE A 171 7.26 -9.56 12.05
CA ILE A 171 7.59 -9.30 10.63
C ILE A 171 6.38 -8.74 9.87
N LEU A 172 5.18 -9.20 10.20
CA LEU A 172 3.92 -8.76 9.57
C LEU A 172 3.42 -7.41 10.09
N GLU A 173 4.00 -6.88 11.17
CA GLU A 173 3.51 -5.68 11.87
C GLU A 173 3.50 -4.41 11.03
N TYR A 174 4.30 -4.38 9.97
CA TYR A 174 4.41 -3.24 9.07
C TYR A 174 4.21 -3.72 7.63
N PRO A 175 3.07 -3.42 6.99
CA PRO A 175 2.74 -3.95 5.66
C PRO A 175 3.73 -3.53 4.57
N PHE A 176 4.47 -2.43 4.76
CA PHE A 176 5.47 -1.93 3.81
C PHE A 176 6.92 -2.27 4.20
N SER A 177 7.16 -2.94 5.33
CA SER A 177 8.51 -3.29 5.80
C SER A 177 8.67 -4.80 5.99
N GLY A 178 9.90 -5.31 5.92
CA GLY A 178 10.19 -6.74 6.06
C GLY A 178 10.18 -7.54 4.75
N SER A 179 10.34 -8.86 4.85
CA SER A 179 10.49 -9.77 3.70
C SER A 179 9.19 -10.08 2.95
N VAL A 180 8.04 -9.70 3.50
CA VAL A 180 6.70 -9.85 2.90
C VAL A 180 6.05 -8.46 2.76
N ALA A 181 6.83 -7.44 2.39
CA ALA A 181 6.32 -6.10 2.20
C ALA A 181 5.47 -5.99 0.93
N VAL A 182 4.39 -5.20 0.99
CA VAL A 182 3.60 -4.80 -0.17
C VAL A 182 4.53 -4.09 -1.16
N SER A 183 4.58 -4.62 -2.39
CA SER A 183 5.42 -4.08 -3.46
C SER A 183 4.67 -3.01 -4.27
N SER A 184 5.44 -2.12 -4.89
CA SER A 184 4.91 -1.15 -5.86
C SER A 184 4.71 -1.78 -7.25
N GLU A 185 4.90 -3.09 -7.40
CA GLU A 185 4.88 -3.80 -8.67
C GLU A 185 3.55 -3.67 -9.45
N PRO A 186 2.37 -3.66 -8.79
CA PRO A 186 1.10 -3.43 -9.49
C PRO A 186 1.04 -2.07 -10.22
N LEU A 187 1.79 -1.06 -9.78
CA LEU A 187 1.83 0.26 -10.44
C LEU A 187 2.66 0.27 -11.73
N VAL A 188 3.44 -0.78 -11.98
CA VAL A 188 4.39 -0.86 -13.11
C VAL A 188 4.09 -2.05 -14.03
N HIS A 189 3.13 -2.89 -13.67
CA HIS A 189 2.70 -4.01 -14.50
C HIS A 189 1.77 -3.55 -15.63
N GLY A 190 1.98 -4.11 -16.82
CA GLY A 190 1.12 -3.84 -17.98
C GLY A 190 1.39 -2.49 -18.68
N PRO A 191 0.34 -1.79 -19.16
CA PRO A 191 0.48 -0.56 -19.98
C PRO A 191 1.25 0.57 -19.30
N LEU A 192 1.10 0.70 -17.97
CA LEU A 192 1.75 1.75 -17.18
C LEU A 192 3.28 1.65 -17.20
N GLY A 193 3.84 0.45 -17.26
CA GLY A 193 5.29 0.25 -17.38
C GLY A 193 5.85 0.79 -18.71
N GLN A 194 5.09 0.66 -19.80
CA GLN A 194 5.45 1.20 -21.11
C GLN A 194 5.34 2.73 -21.13
N LEU A 195 4.28 3.26 -20.52
CA LEU A 195 4.08 4.70 -20.36
C LEU A 195 5.27 5.36 -19.65
N VAL A 196 5.71 4.79 -18.52
CA VAL A 196 6.86 5.30 -17.78
C VAL A 196 8.15 5.26 -18.60
N GLN A 197 8.34 4.25 -19.46
CA GLN A 197 9.51 4.19 -20.35
C GLN A 197 9.46 5.24 -21.47
N GLN A 198 8.28 5.58 -21.98
CA GLN A 198 8.10 6.58 -23.04
C GLN A 198 8.46 8.00 -22.58
N TYR A 199 8.27 8.31 -21.30
CA TYR A 199 8.48 9.65 -20.73
C TYR A 199 9.76 9.78 -19.88
N ARG A 200 10.64 8.77 -19.89
CA ARG A 200 11.92 8.77 -19.15
C ARG A 200 13.06 9.41 -19.92
#